data_AF-A0A432R5U2-F1
#
_entry.id   AF-A0A432R5U2-F1
#
_cell.length_a   1.000
_cell.length_b   1.000
_cell.length_c   1.000
_cell.angle_alpha   90.00
_cell.angle_beta   90.00
_cell.angle_gamma   90.00
#
_symmetry.space_group_name_H-M   'P 1'
#
loop_
_entity.id
_entity.type
_entity.pdbx_description
1 polymer ?
#
loop_
_entity_poly.entity_id
_entity_poly.type
_entity_poly.pdbx_seq_one_letter_code
_entity_poly.pdbx_strand_id
1 'polypeptide(L)'
;MLGEGQDENASWGRGEDYYEYFIVDNDKEKLEYYEALGVILEYNGRKCVANPLVPDKCIAYTKRYEEDRFRFKPPAASPDFYSRCIRCGLCYFQCHYMGYNAIRLASLRDGLKAFGTPIIDDHIRHPCTLCMECTRVCPTGALERVLEEAKERARKKERKQGKETFDRTIIANYPDLVKKTRMGVALIDPDLCWAWNSGDCKSCAKACPFGAEVFDFLFTPWGVHTRVKAVVRDDGTIETKCVGCGLCVAACPVVGSAIHVLPEEEFVRRYRNFKNTGMSYEEYLKKILDVEDHDPFKAVLRAMEINNVFLLDIRGIKKEKIKTELAAERSLGESKTT
;
A
#
# COMPACT_ATOMS: atom_id res chain seq x y z
N MET A 1 12.72 -33.48 31.34
CA MET A 1 12.29 -32.65 32.48
C MET A 1 12.83 -31.24 32.29
N LEU A 2 12.09 -30.40 31.57
CA LEU A 2 12.12 -28.94 31.55
C LEU A 2 10.68 -28.63 31.11
N GLY A 3 9.74 -28.25 31.98
CA GLY A 3 9.82 -27.21 32.99
C GLY A 3 8.84 -26.14 32.51
N GLU A 4 7.60 -26.22 33.00
CA GLU A 4 6.51 -25.28 32.73
C GLU A 4 6.94 -23.84 33.09
N GLY A 5 6.59 -22.89 32.23
CA GLY A 5 6.79 -21.46 32.44
C GLY A 5 5.77 -20.70 31.60
N GLN A 6 4.74 -20.22 32.29
CA GLN A 6 3.63 -19.41 31.80
C GLN A 6 4.12 -18.19 31.01
N ASP A 7 3.42 -17.82 29.94
CA ASP A 7 3.29 -16.42 29.56
C ASP A 7 1.80 -16.08 29.40
N GLU A 8 1.17 -15.96 30.57
CA GLU A 8 -0.06 -15.23 30.81
C GLU A 8 0.21 -13.72 30.61
N ASN A 9 0.37 -13.25 29.37
CA ASN A 9 0.26 -11.82 29.01
C ASN A 9 0.29 -11.58 27.48
N ALA A 10 -0.42 -12.40 26.72
CA ALA A 10 -0.90 -11.98 25.40
C ALA A 10 -2.02 -10.93 25.57
N SER A 11 -1.71 -9.81 26.22
CA SER A 11 -2.52 -8.61 26.18
C SER A 11 -2.37 -8.01 24.78
N TRP A 12 -3.11 -8.55 23.83
CA TRP A 12 -3.47 -7.86 22.59
C TRP A 12 -4.39 -6.69 22.98
N GLY A 13 -3.75 -5.67 23.56
CA GLY A 13 -4.39 -4.46 24.05
C GLY A 13 -5.12 -3.79 22.89
N ARG A 14 -6.44 -3.68 23.04
CA ARG A 14 -7.40 -2.94 22.20
C ARG A 14 -6.76 -1.91 21.26
N GLY A 15 -6.69 -2.25 19.97
CA GLY A 15 -6.49 -1.26 18.91
C GLY A 15 -6.11 -1.74 17.50
N GLU A 16 -5.42 -2.87 17.32
CA GLU A 16 -4.43 -2.94 16.22
C GLU A 16 -4.29 -4.26 15.42
N ASP A 17 -5.21 -5.22 15.46
CA ASP A 17 -4.97 -6.51 14.77
C ASP A 17 -5.53 -6.54 13.33
N TYR A 18 -4.63 -6.36 12.34
CA TYR A 18 -4.88 -6.48 10.89
C TYR A 18 -5.12 -7.94 10.45
N TYR A 19 -4.79 -8.88 11.33
CA TYR A 19 -4.83 -10.32 11.13
C TYR A 19 -5.83 -10.95 12.07
N GLU A 20 -6.78 -11.70 11.51
CA GLU A 20 -7.67 -12.56 12.29
C GLU A 20 -7.21 -14.00 12.12
N TYR A 21 -7.01 -14.70 13.24
CA TYR A 21 -6.75 -16.13 13.19
C TYR A 21 -7.96 -16.85 12.58
N PHE A 22 -7.69 -17.87 11.76
CA PHE A 22 -8.70 -18.71 11.14
C PHE A 22 -9.29 -19.66 12.16
N ILE A 23 -10.14 -19.09 13.02
CA ILE A 23 -10.85 -19.79 14.07
C ILE A 23 -12.09 -20.48 13.48
N VAL A 24 -12.22 -21.78 13.76
CA VAL A 24 -13.28 -22.64 13.21
C VAL A 24 -14.31 -23.10 14.24
N ASP A 25 -14.20 -22.65 15.50
CA ASP A 25 -15.09 -23.04 16.63
C ASP A 25 -16.59 -23.03 16.30
N ASN A 26 -17.02 -22.06 15.49
CA ASN A 26 -18.42 -21.77 15.25
C ASN A 26 -18.96 -22.37 13.94
N ASP A 27 -18.14 -23.12 13.19
CA ASP A 27 -18.49 -23.68 11.88
C ASP A 27 -18.21 -25.19 11.87
N LYS A 28 -19.23 -25.97 12.26
CA LYS A 28 -19.13 -27.42 12.50
C LYS A 28 -18.66 -28.19 11.26
N GLU A 29 -19.12 -27.79 10.08
CA GLU A 29 -18.77 -28.45 8.81
C GLU A 29 -17.30 -28.22 8.45
N LYS A 30 -16.80 -26.99 8.63
CA LYS A 30 -15.37 -26.70 8.46
C LYS A 30 -14.51 -27.40 9.51
N LEU A 31 -14.96 -27.42 10.76
CA LEU A 31 -14.24 -28.07 11.84
C LEU A 31 -14.05 -29.56 11.52
N GLU A 32 -15.11 -30.28 11.15
CA GLU A 32 -15.03 -31.70 10.76
C GLU A 32 -14.07 -31.93 9.58
N TYR A 33 -14.11 -31.05 8.57
CA TYR A 33 -13.22 -31.11 7.41
C TYR A 33 -11.73 -30.95 7.81
N TYR A 34 -11.41 -29.94 8.62
CA TYR A 34 -10.03 -29.66 9.01
C TYR A 34 -9.51 -30.63 10.09
N GLU A 35 -10.38 -31.16 10.95
CA GLU A 35 -10.04 -32.26 11.85
C GLU A 35 -9.66 -33.52 11.06
N ALA A 36 -10.38 -33.86 10.00
CA ALA A 36 -10.05 -34.99 9.13
C ALA A 36 -8.70 -34.83 8.42
N LEU A 37 -8.28 -33.58 8.16
CA LEU A 37 -6.97 -33.26 7.57
C LEU A 37 -5.84 -33.22 8.61
N GLY A 38 -6.15 -33.30 9.92
CA GLY A 38 -5.14 -33.27 10.98
C GLY A 38 -4.45 -31.90 11.14
N VAL A 39 -5.13 -30.82 10.74
CA VAL A 39 -4.57 -29.46 10.72
C VAL A 39 -5.28 -28.54 11.73
N ILE A 40 -5.86 -29.08 12.79
CA ILE A 40 -6.44 -28.26 13.87
C ILE A 40 -5.41 -28.04 14.97
N LEU A 41 -5.24 -26.79 15.36
CA LEU A 41 -4.47 -26.35 16.53
C LEU A 41 -5.40 -25.70 17.54
N GLU A 42 -4.97 -25.66 18.79
CA GLU A 42 -5.65 -24.93 19.85
C GLU A 42 -4.87 -23.66 20.19
N TYR A 43 -5.55 -22.51 20.16
CA TYR A 43 -4.97 -21.19 20.39
C TYR A 43 -5.90 -20.36 21.28
N ASN A 44 -5.43 -19.95 22.45
CA ASN A 44 -6.22 -19.21 23.44
C ASN A 44 -7.59 -19.85 23.74
N GLY A 45 -7.64 -21.19 23.85
CA GLY A 45 -8.87 -21.96 24.09
C GLY A 45 -9.83 -22.02 22.90
N ARG A 46 -9.36 -21.68 21.69
CA ARG A 46 -10.11 -21.71 20.43
C ARG A 46 -9.43 -22.62 19.43
N LYS A 47 -10.19 -23.38 18.65
CA LYS A 47 -9.70 -24.23 17.56
C LYS A 47 -9.46 -23.40 16.30
N CYS A 48 -8.24 -23.43 15.79
CA CYS A 48 -7.84 -22.78 14.56
C CYS A 48 -7.22 -23.77 13.59
N VAL A 49 -7.09 -23.39 12.32
CA VAL A 49 -6.42 -24.23 11.31
C VAL A 49 -4.92 -23.93 11.28
N ALA A 50 -4.07 -24.95 11.22
CA ALA A 50 -2.61 -24.86 11.14
C ALA A 50 -2.15 -24.23 9.82
N ASN A 51 -1.14 -23.36 9.90
CA ASN A 51 -0.53 -22.73 8.75
C ASN A 51 0.34 -23.75 7.99
N PRO A 52 0.09 -24.01 6.69
CA PRO A 52 0.87 -24.99 5.91
C PRO A 52 2.37 -24.69 5.85
N LEU A 53 2.77 -23.42 6.03
CA LEU A 53 4.16 -22.98 5.99
C LEU A 53 4.79 -22.93 7.40
N VAL A 54 3.96 -22.85 8.44
CA VAL A 54 4.38 -22.71 9.84
C VAL A 54 3.45 -23.60 10.70
N PRO A 55 3.66 -24.92 10.71
CA PRO A 55 2.65 -25.90 11.16
C PRO A 55 2.23 -25.78 12.62
N ASP A 56 3.00 -25.06 13.43
CA ASP A 56 2.77 -24.77 14.85
C ASP A 56 1.96 -23.48 15.09
N LYS A 57 1.60 -22.74 14.03
CA LYS A 57 0.83 -21.49 14.13
C LYS A 57 -0.52 -21.61 13.42
N CYS A 58 -1.51 -20.88 13.94
CA CYS A 58 -2.77 -20.70 13.24
C CYS A 58 -2.56 -19.99 11.89
N ILE A 59 -3.26 -20.41 10.84
CA ILE A 59 -3.53 -19.60 9.66
C ILE A 59 -4.13 -18.30 10.17
N ALA A 60 -3.53 -17.19 9.79
CA ALA A 60 -4.18 -15.90 9.91
C ALA A 60 -4.69 -15.51 8.52
N TYR A 61 -5.95 -15.08 8.46
CA TYR A 61 -6.43 -14.34 7.31
C TYR A 61 -6.29 -12.86 7.61
N THR A 62 -5.94 -12.08 6.60
CA THR A 62 -6.18 -10.64 6.68
C THR A 62 -7.68 -10.44 6.77
N LYS A 63 -8.12 -9.62 7.73
CA LYS A 63 -9.53 -9.26 7.89
C LYS A 63 -10.14 -8.97 6.52
N ARG A 64 -11.42 -9.32 6.30
CA ARG A 64 -12.07 -9.11 4.99
C ARG A 64 -11.75 -7.71 4.47
N TYR A 65 -11.33 -7.63 3.21
CA TYR A 65 -11.09 -6.41 2.42
C TYR A 65 -12.22 -5.36 2.49
N GLU A 66 -13.37 -5.70 3.09
CA GLU A 66 -14.51 -4.82 3.35
C GLU A 66 -14.21 -3.67 4.33
N GLU A 67 -13.12 -3.71 5.10
CA GLU A 67 -12.71 -2.61 6.01
C GLU A 67 -11.61 -1.70 5.45
N ASP A 68 -10.90 -2.13 4.41
CA ASP A 68 -9.93 -1.32 3.65
C ASP A 68 -10.61 -0.48 2.55
N ARG A 69 -11.88 -0.10 2.75
CA ARG A 69 -12.70 0.63 1.77
C ARG A 69 -12.37 2.12 1.76
N PHE A 70 -11.13 2.45 1.41
CA PHE A 70 -10.85 3.75 0.85
C PHE A 70 -11.59 3.89 -0.48
N ARG A 71 -12.45 4.91 -0.57
CA ARG A 71 -13.18 5.20 -1.79
C ARG A 71 -12.35 6.14 -2.64
N PHE A 72 -11.90 5.64 -3.77
CA PHE A 72 -11.12 6.42 -4.71
C PHE A 72 -12.05 7.10 -5.69
N LYS A 73 -11.76 8.35 -6.05
CA LYS A 73 -12.35 8.94 -7.25
C LYS A 73 -11.78 8.19 -8.48
N PRO A 74 -12.51 8.15 -9.62
CA PRO A 74 -11.95 7.66 -10.87
C PRO A 74 -10.69 8.45 -11.27
N PRO A 75 -9.84 7.90 -12.17
CA PRO A 75 -8.64 8.61 -12.59
C PRO A 75 -9.00 9.93 -13.26
N ALA A 76 -8.10 10.91 -13.14
CA ALA A 76 -8.29 12.24 -13.71
C ALA A 76 -9.49 13.02 -13.14
N ALA A 77 -9.95 12.68 -11.93
CA ALA A 77 -10.99 13.48 -11.27
C ALA A 77 -10.48 14.91 -10.99
N SER A 78 -11.25 15.89 -11.44
CA SER A 78 -10.90 17.30 -11.23
C SER A 78 -10.92 17.65 -9.73
N PRO A 79 -10.22 18.72 -9.31
CA PRO A 79 -10.28 19.19 -7.92
C PRO A 79 -11.71 19.46 -7.44
N ASP A 80 -12.57 19.95 -8.32
CA ASP A 80 -13.98 20.24 -8.11
C ASP A 80 -14.93 19.11 -8.57
N PHE A 81 -14.43 17.87 -8.64
CA PHE A 81 -15.15 16.70 -9.15
C PHE A 81 -16.61 16.59 -8.65
N TYR A 82 -16.85 16.78 -7.35
CA TYR A 82 -18.18 16.61 -6.76
C TYR A 82 -19.21 17.66 -7.22
N SER A 83 -18.78 18.87 -7.59
CA SER A 83 -19.69 19.90 -8.11
C SER A 83 -19.96 19.74 -9.61
N ARG A 84 -19.00 19.17 -10.36
CA ARG A 84 -19.14 18.90 -11.79
C ARG A 84 -19.80 17.56 -12.11
N CYS A 85 -19.72 16.58 -11.21
CA CYS A 85 -20.26 15.25 -11.45
C CYS A 85 -21.78 15.25 -11.34
N ILE A 86 -22.46 15.17 -12.49
CA ILE A 86 -23.92 15.03 -12.57
C ILE A 86 -24.41 13.58 -12.35
N ARG A 87 -23.52 12.66 -11.94
CA ARG A 87 -23.85 11.25 -11.64
C ARG A 87 -24.58 10.51 -12.76
N CYS A 88 -24.27 10.82 -14.03
CA CYS A 88 -24.91 10.23 -15.20
C CYS A 88 -24.57 8.75 -15.47
N GLY A 89 -23.56 8.19 -14.79
CA GLY A 89 -23.15 6.79 -14.95
C GLY A 89 -22.37 6.45 -16.24
N LEU A 90 -22.15 7.40 -17.17
CA LEU A 90 -21.47 7.11 -18.44
C LEU A 90 -20.06 6.52 -18.26
N CYS A 91 -19.28 7.03 -17.30
CA CYS A 91 -17.95 6.48 -17.00
C CYS A 91 -18.01 5.04 -16.48
N TYR A 92 -19.02 4.71 -15.68
CA TYR A 92 -19.29 3.36 -15.19
C TYR A 92 -19.63 2.43 -16.36
N PHE A 93 -20.61 2.79 -17.19
CA PHE A 93 -21.01 1.98 -18.35
C PHE A 93 -19.87 1.79 -19.34
N GLN A 94 -19.06 2.83 -19.60
CA GLN A 94 -17.89 2.70 -20.46
C GLN A 94 -16.84 1.74 -19.85
N CYS A 95 -16.59 1.82 -18.54
CA CYS A 95 -15.64 0.94 -17.87
C CYS A 95 -16.11 -0.54 -17.89
N HIS A 96 -17.41 -0.75 -17.73
CA HIS A 96 -18.05 -2.05 -17.83
C HIS A 96 -18.03 -2.60 -19.27
N TYR A 97 -18.40 -1.78 -20.25
CA TYR A 97 -18.37 -2.14 -21.68
C TYR A 97 -16.97 -2.55 -22.16
N MET A 98 -15.93 -1.88 -21.65
CA MET A 98 -14.54 -2.23 -21.92
C MET A 98 -14.05 -3.48 -21.17
N GLY A 99 -14.88 -4.10 -20.32
CA GLY A 99 -14.57 -5.31 -19.56
C GLY A 99 -13.71 -5.10 -18.30
N TYR A 100 -13.41 -3.85 -17.93
CA TYR A 100 -12.51 -3.57 -16.79
C TYR A 100 -13.22 -3.58 -15.44
N ASN A 101 -14.48 -3.14 -15.39
CA ASN A 101 -15.30 -3.12 -14.16
C ASN A 101 -14.70 -2.38 -12.96
N ALA A 102 -13.68 -1.55 -13.17
CA ALA A 102 -12.96 -0.86 -12.11
C ALA A 102 -13.80 0.24 -11.43
N ILE A 103 -14.69 0.88 -12.18
CA ILE A 103 -15.60 1.90 -11.65
C ILE A 103 -16.87 1.22 -11.16
N ARG A 104 -17.30 1.57 -9.95
CA ARG A 104 -18.61 1.24 -9.37
C ARG A 104 -19.38 2.53 -9.07
N LEU A 105 -20.70 2.50 -9.19
CA LEU A 105 -21.54 3.58 -8.67
C LEU A 105 -21.79 3.37 -7.17
N ALA A 106 -21.51 4.39 -6.38
CA ALA A 106 -21.79 4.39 -4.96
C ALA A 106 -23.29 4.16 -4.71
N SER A 107 -23.59 3.23 -3.81
CA SER A 107 -24.92 2.76 -3.45
C SER A 107 -25.44 3.47 -2.20
N LEU A 108 -26.63 3.11 -1.73
CA LEU A 108 -27.16 3.61 -0.45
C LEU A 108 -26.26 3.21 0.73
N ARG A 109 -25.57 2.06 0.66
CA ARG A 109 -24.59 1.62 1.67
C ARG A 109 -23.39 2.56 1.75
N ASP A 110 -23.12 3.30 0.67
CA ASP A 110 -22.03 4.26 0.62
C ASP A 110 -22.41 5.64 1.19
N GLY A 111 -23.67 5.82 1.58
CA GLY A 111 -24.20 7.05 2.16
C GLY A 111 -24.95 7.92 1.12
N LEU A 112 -26.02 8.56 1.57
CA LEU A 112 -26.96 9.28 0.69
C LEU A 112 -26.28 10.40 -0.12
N LYS A 113 -25.30 11.10 0.46
CA LYS A 113 -24.54 12.16 -0.23
C LYS A 113 -23.65 11.63 -1.36
N ALA A 114 -23.19 10.39 -1.24
CA ALA A 114 -22.33 9.75 -2.23
C ALA A 114 -23.12 8.94 -3.26
N PHE A 115 -24.41 8.71 -3.06
CA PHE A 115 -25.25 7.90 -3.95
C PHE A 115 -25.10 8.30 -5.41
N GLY A 116 -24.83 7.34 -6.30
CA GLY A 116 -24.63 7.53 -7.74
C GLY A 116 -23.28 8.14 -8.13
N THR A 117 -22.43 8.51 -7.16
CA THR A 117 -21.08 8.99 -7.45
C THR A 117 -20.20 7.82 -7.91
N PRO A 118 -19.46 7.94 -9.03
CA PRO A 118 -18.56 6.89 -9.45
C PRO A 118 -17.33 6.85 -8.53
N ILE A 119 -16.95 5.64 -8.12
CA ILE A 119 -15.82 5.37 -7.24
C ILE A 119 -15.07 4.13 -7.72
N ILE A 120 -13.83 3.98 -7.26
CA ILE A 120 -13.04 2.75 -7.37
C ILE A 120 -12.81 2.25 -5.94
N ASP A 121 -13.02 0.96 -5.72
CA ASP A 121 -12.92 0.35 -4.38
C ASP A 121 -12.40 -1.09 -4.34
N ASP A 122 -12.28 -1.79 -5.48
CA ASP A 122 -11.75 -3.17 -5.54
C ASP A 122 -10.52 -3.27 -6.45
N HIS A 123 -9.36 -2.90 -5.92
CA HIS A 123 -8.09 -2.99 -6.65
C HIS A 123 -7.58 -4.43 -6.84
N ILE A 124 -8.09 -5.40 -6.08
CA ILE A 124 -7.71 -6.81 -6.21
C ILE A 124 -8.39 -7.43 -7.42
N ARG A 125 -9.71 -7.29 -7.52
CA ARG A 125 -10.50 -7.95 -8.58
C ARG A 125 -10.64 -7.08 -9.82
N HIS A 126 -10.76 -5.77 -9.63
CA HIS A 126 -11.08 -4.82 -10.70
C HIS A 126 -10.14 -3.59 -10.66
N PRO A 127 -8.81 -3.76 -10.79
CA PRO A 127 -7.88 -2.64 -10.86
C PRO A 127 -8.16 -1.76 -12.07
N CYS A 128 -7.87 -0.46 -11.94
CA CYS A 128 -7.94 0.46 -13.07
C CYS A 128 -6.80 0.18 -14.06
N THR A 129 -7.14 -0.10 -15.32
CA THR A 129 -6.14 -0.37 -16.38
C THR A 129 -5.56 0.89 -17.04
N LEU A 130 -5.88 2.07 -16.49
CA LEU A 130 -5.47 3.38 -17.01
C LEU A 130 -5.81 3.60 -18.49
N CYS A 131 -6.92 3.05 -18.98
CA CYS A 131 -7.36 3.23 -20.36
C CYS A 131 -7.82 4.64 -20.71
N MET A 132 -8.22 5.41 -19.69
CA MET A 132 -8.76 6.77 -19.78
C MET A 132 -10.03 6.94 -20.64
N GLU A 133 -10.69 5.85 -21.07
CA GLU A 133 -11.96 5.96 -21.81
C GLU A 133 -13.08 6.59 -20.96
N CYS A 134 -13.05 6.42 -19.65
CA CYS A 134 -13.97 7.08 -18.72
C CYS A 134 -13.88 8.61 -18.78
N THR A 135 -12.69 9.18 -19.04
CA THR A 135 -12.50 10.63 -19.16
C THR A 135 -13.05 11.14 -20.49
N ARG A 136 -13.00 10.31 -21.55
CA ARG A 136 -13.51 10.66 -22.88
C ARG A 136 -15.04 10.76 -22.93
N VAL A 137 -15.74 9.91 -22.18
CA VAL A 137 -17.21 9.89 -22.12
C VAL A 137 -17.79 10.88 -21.10
N CYS A 138 -16.96 11.51 -20.26
CA CYS A 138 -17.42 12.48 -19.27
C CYS A 138 -17.88 13.79 -19.95
N PRO A 139 -19.17 14.17 -19.85
CA PRO A 139 -19.69 15.35 -20.55
C PRO A 139 -19.39 16.67 -19.80
N THR A 140 -19.17 16.60 -18.48
CA THR A 140 -19.02 17.80 -17.63
C THR A 140 -17.57 18.20 -17.37
N GLY A 141 -16.61 17.37 -17.79
CA GLY A 141 -15.21 17.55 -17.42
C GLY A 141 -14.94 17.34 -15.92
N ALA A 142 -15.82 16.64 -15.20
CA ALA A 142 -15.54 16.15 -13.86
C ALA A 142 -14.36 15.16 -13.87
N LEU A 143 -14.17 14.44 -14.99
CA LEU A 143 -12.98 13.65 -15.29
C LEU A 143 -12.24 14.34 -16.45
N GLU A 144 -11.02 14.79 -16.21
CA GLU A 144 -10.19 15.55 -17.15
C GLU A 144 -9.66 14.66 -18.28
N ARG A 145 -9.62 15.18 -19.51
CA ARG A 145 -9.18 14.44 -20.72
C ARG A 145 -7.64 14.33 -20.81
N VAL A 146 -7.01 13.79 -19.78
CA VAL A 146 -5.54 13.72 -19.62
C VAL A 146 -4.84 12.98 -20.76
N LEU A 147 -5.44 11.91 -21.30
CA LEU A 147 -4.82 11.14 -22.38
C LEU A 147 -4.81 11.92 -23.71
N GLU A 148 -5.90 12.63 -24.02
CA GLU A 148 -5.97 13.45 -25.23
C GLU A 148 -5.05 14.67 -25.11
N GLU A 149 -4.97 15.28 -23.92
CA GLU A 149 -4.00 16.33 -23.62
C GLU A 149 -2.55 15.85 -23.81
N ALA A 150 -2.21 14.64 -23.35
CA ALA A 150 -0.89 14.04 -23.55
C ALA A 150 -0.58 13.80 -25.04
N LYS A 151 -1.53 13.22 -25.79
CA LYS A 151 -1.39 12.96 -27.23
C LYS A 151 -1.21 14.26 -28.03
N GLU A 152 -1.95 15.31 -27.70
CA GLU A 152 -1.83 16.59 -28.38
C GLU A 152 -0.44 17.21 -28.14
N ARG A 153 0.05 17.19 -26.89
CA ARG A 153 1.40 17.65 -26.54
C ARG A 153 2.48 16.83 -27.25
N ALA A 154 2.30 15.52 -27.35
CA ALA A 154 3.22 14.63 -28.05
C ALA A 154 3.25 14.91 -29.55
N ARG A 155 2.09 15.01 -30.22
CA ARG A 155 1.98 15.36 -31.65
C ARG A 155 2.64 16.71 -31.98
N LYS A 156 2.53 17.70 -31.08
CA LYS A 156 3.23 18.98 -31.21
C LYS A 156 4.76 18.82 -31.18
N LYS A 157 5.29 17.88 -30.40
CA LYS A 157 6.74 17.54 -30.34
C LYS A 157 7.18 16.61 -31.48
N GLU A 158 6.34 15.67 -31.90
CA GLU A 158 6.61 14.58 -32.85
C GLU A 158 6.49 14.97 -34.33
N ARG A 159 6.13 16.23 -34.65
CA ARG A 159 6.36 16.81 -35.99
C ARG A 159 7.82 16.69 -36.51
N LYS A 160 8.75 16.14 -35.73
CA LYS A 160 10.14 15.86 -36.10
C LYS A 160 10.56 14.38 -36.14
N GLN A 161 9.80 13.42 -35.61
CA GLN A 161 10.21 12.01 -35.54
C GLN A 161 8.98 11.09 -35.46
N GLY A 162 8.56 10.54 -36.60
CA GLY A 162 7.38 9.70 -36.70
C GLY A 162 7.59 8.31 -36.08
N LYS A 163 6.90 8.03 -34.97
CA LYS A 163 6.55 6.69 -34.50
C LYS A 163 5.33 6.80 -33.57
N GLU A 164 4.17 6.31 -34.02
CA GLU A 164 3.01 6.13 -33.14
C GLU A 164 3.25 4.94 -32.23
N THR A 165 3.39 5.20 -30.93
CA THR A 165 3.35 4.17 -29.90
C THR A 165 1.94 4.14 -29.33
N PHE A 166 1.29 2.98 -29.41
CA PHE A 166 -0.01 2.74 -28.78
C PHE A 166 0.19 2.67 -27.27
N ASP A 167 0.25 3.80 -26.59
CA ASP A 167 0.89 3.77 -25.27
C ASP A 167 0.20 4.67 -24.27
N ARG A 168 -0.75 4.10 -23.52
CA ARG A 168 -1.37 4.75 -22.36
C ARG A 168 -0.31 5.21 -21.34
N THR A 169 0.92 4.68 -21.43
CA THR A 169 2.08 5.13 -20.66
C THR A 169 2.59 6.52 -21.08
N ILE A 170 2.12 7.10 -22.18
CA ILE A 170 2.47 8.47 -22.60
C ILE A 170 2.21 9.52 -21.51
N ILE A 171 1.21 9.27 -20.65
CA ILE A 171 0.93 10.10 -19.47
C ILE A 171 2.15 10.18 -18.54
N ALA A 172 2.93 9.10 -18.41
CA ALA A 172 4.13 9.01 -17.57
C ALA A 172 5.25 9.99 -17.96
N ASN A 173 5.19 10.51 -19.19
CA ASN A 173 6.13 11.52 -19.70
C ASN A 173 5.80 12.95 -19.27
N TYR A 174 4.62 13.17 -18.67
CA TYR A 174 4.13 14.49 -18.29
C TYR A 174 3.80 14.52 -16.79
N PRO A 175 4.69 15.05 -15.93
CA PRO A 175 4.50 15.05 -14.48
C PRO A 175 3.19 15.68 -14.01
N ASP A 176 2.73 16.74 -14.67
CA ASP A 176 1.45 17.39 -14.39
C ASP A 176 0.25 16.48 -14.70
N LEU A 177 0.31 15.70 -15.78
CA LEU A 177 -0.75 14.75 -16.13
C LEU A 177 -0.73 13.51 -15.24
N VAL A 178 0.44 13.05 -14.81
CA VAL A 178 0.57 12.02 -13.76
C VAL A 178 -0.13 12.48 -12.48
N LYS A 179 0.13 13.73 -12.06
CA LYS A 179 -0.53 14.31 -10.88
C LYS A 179 -2.06 14.36 -11.05
N LYS A 180 -2.56 14.84 -12.19
CA LYS A 180 -4.01 14.83 -12.48
C LYS A 180 -4.62 13.43 -12.47
N THR A 181 -3.90 12.43 -12.96
CA THR A 181 -4.39 11.04 -13.08
C THR A 181 -4.44 10.31 -11.74
N ARG A 182 -3.78 10.83 -10.71
CA ARG A 182 -3.60 10.14 -9.43
C ARG A 182 -4.91 9.96 -8.69
N MET A 183 -5.15 8.72 -8.29
CA MET A 183 -6.25 8.30 -7.43
C MET A 183 -5.73 8.07 -6.01
N GLY A 184 -4.51 7.56 -5.91
CA GLY A 184 -3.85 7.24 -4.66
C GLY A 184 -2.38 6.89 -4.84
N VAL A 185 -1.77 6.31 -3.82
CA VAL A 185 -0.39 5.85 -3.81
C VAL A 185 -0.35 4.42 -3.30
N ALA A 186 0.33 3.55 -4.04
CA ALA A 186 0.54 2.17 -3.61
C ALA A 186 1.58 2.11 -2.47
N LEU A 187 1.33 1.25 -1.51
CA LEU A 187 2.22 0.87 -0.43
C LEU A 187 2.38 -0.64 -0.46
N ILE A 188 3.61 -1.09 -0.27
CA ILE A 188 3.94 -2.51 -0.17
C ILE A 188 4.17 -2.78 1.31
N ASP A 189 3.43 -3.75 1.84
CA ASP A 189 3.60 -4.31 3.17
C ASP A 189 4.77 -5.31 3.12
N PRO A 190 5.95 -4.98 3.68
CA PRO A 190 7.07 -5.92 3.74
C PRO A 190 6.81 -7.17 4.57
N ASP A 191 5.84 -7.21 5.49
CA ASP A 191 5.51 -8.41 6.27
C ASP A 191 4.83 -9.47 5.40
N LEU A 192 4.05 -9.02 4.42
CA LEU A 192 3.37 -9.90 3.46
C LEU A 192 4.19 -10.12 2.18
N CYS A 193 5.08 -9.19 1.84
CA CYS A 193 5.81 -9.22 0.57
C CYS A 193 6.72 -10.45 0.47
N TRP A 194 6.41 -11.36 -0.45
CA TRP A 194 7.27 -12.52 -0.70
C TRP A 194 8.71 -12.16 -1.03
N ALA A 195 8.95 -11.11 -1.83
CA ALA A 195 10.31 -10.69 -2.11
C ALA A 195 11.06 -10.33 -0.82
N TRP A 196 10.38 -9.76 0.17
CA TRP A 196 10.94 -9.38 1.48
C TRP A 196 11.28 -10.59 2.34
N ASN A 197 10.40 -11.59 2.34
CA ASN A 197 10.54 -12.78 3.17
C ASN A 197 11.37 -13.92 2.55
N SER A 198 11.65 -13.87 1.24
CA SER A 198 12.70 -14.63 0.53
C SER A 198 12.56 -14.49 -1.00
N GLY A 199 13.64 -14.12 -1.68
CA GLY A 199 13.75 -14.24 -3.15
C GLY A 199 13.58 -12.95 -3.96
N ASP A 200 13.25 -13.10 -5.24
CA ASP A 200 13.25 -12.02 -6.23
C ASP A 200 11.87 -11.91 -6.93
N CYS A 201 10.85 -11.54 -6.16
CA CYS A 201 9.50 -11.33 -6.69
C CYS A 201 9.32 -9.88 -7.18
N LYS A 202 9.12 -9.71 -8.49
CA LYS A 202 8.95 -8.42 -9.18
C LYS A 202 7.59 -8.28 -9.87
N SER A 203 6.59 -9.08 -9.46
CA SER A 203 5.26 -9.12 -10.11
C SER A 203 4.60 -7.74 -10.17
N CYS A 204 4.73 -6.96 -9.09
CA CYS A 204 4.19 -5.60 -9.03
C CYS A 204 4.86 -4.63 -10.01
N ALA A 205 6.20 -4.69 -10.11
CA ALA A 205 6.97 -3.88 -11.05
C ALA A 205 6.66 -4.24 -12.51
N LYS A 206 6.52 -5.55 -12.80
CA LYS A 206 6.15 -6.05 -14.13
C LYS A 206 4.72 -5.65 -14.53
N ALA A 207 3.79 -5.63 -13.57
CA ALA A 207 2.39 -5.27 -13.83
C ALA A 207 2.17 -3.75 -13.96
N CYS A 208 3.09 -2.93 -13.46
CA CYS A 208 2.95 -1.48 -13.51
C CYS A 208 3.12 -0.94 -14.94
N PRO A 209 2.16 -0.15 -15.46
CA PRO A 209 2.30 0.48 -16.77
C PRO A 209 3.48 1.44 -16.86
N PHE A 210 3.91 2.01 -15.73
CA PHE A 210 5.06 2.91 -15.66
C PHE A 210 6.36 2.17 -15.28
N GLY A 211 6.30 0.84 -15.20
CA GLY A 211 7.45 -0.04 -14.97
C GLY A 211 8.26 0.30 -13.73
N ALA A 212 9.58 0.18 -13.86
CA ALA A 212 10.56 0.42 -12.81
C ALA A 212 10.62 1.88 -12.32
N GLU A 213 10.08 2.85 -13.05
CA GLU A 213 10.17 4.26 -12.65
C GLU A 213 9.31 4.59 -11.42
N VAL A 214 8.30 3.76 -11.14
CA VAL A 214 7.47 3.85 -9.94
C VAL A 214 8.14 3.19 -8.73
N PHE A 215 9.16 2.34 -8.93
CA PHE A 215 9.71 1.53 -7.85
C PHE A 215 11.22 1.66 -7.65
N ASP A 216 11.64 1.73 -6.39
CA ASP A 216 13.01 1.47 -5.97
C ASP A 216 13.21 -0.04 -5.78
N PHE A 217 14.39 -0.53 -6.18
CA PHE A 217 14.80 -1.92 -5.98
C PHE A 217 15.94 -1.96 -4.98
N LEU A 218 15.70 -2.67 -3.89
CA LEU A 218 16.61 -2.79 -2.76
C LEU A 218 17.23 -4.17 -2.79
N PHE A 219 18.53 -4.22 -3.03
CA PHE A 219 19.27 -5.46 -3.14
C PHE A 219 19.81 -5.83 -1.77
N THR A 220 19.40 -6.99 -1.27
CA THR A 220 19.87 -7.56 0.00
C THR A 220 20.43 -8.96 -0.24
N PRO A 221 21.23 -9.52 0.70
CA PRO A 221 21.70 -10.92 0.58
C PRO A 221 20.56 -11.96 0.47
N TRP A 222 19.33 -11.60 0.87
CA TRP A 222 18.17 -12.49 0.94
C TRP A 222 17.20 -12.31 -0.24
N GLY A 223 17.38 -11.27 -1.07
CA GLY A 223 16.48 -11.00 -2.18
C GLY A 223 16.57 -9.59 -2.78
N VAL A 224 15.67 -9.31 -3.72
CA VAL A 224 15.49 -7.97 -4.30
C VAL A 224 14.10 -7.47 -3.95
N HIS A 225 14.04 -6.45 -3.11
CA HIS A 225 12.78 -5.91 -2.62
C HIS A 225 12.34 -4.70 -3.42
N THR A 226 11.07 -4.67 -3.77
CA THR A 226 10.48 -3.55 -4.51
C THR A 226 9.80 -2.61 -3.52
N ARG A 227 10.01 -1.30 -3.67
CA ARG A 227 9.35 -0.24 -2.90
C ARG A 227 8.79 0.82 -3.84
N VAL A 228 7.63 1.39 -3.55
CA VAL A 228 7.10 2.53 -4.32
C VAL A 228 7.90 3.81 -4.01
N LYS A 229 8.40 4.48 -5.06
CA LYS A 229 9.07 5.78 -4.97
C LYS A 229 8.06 6.87 -4.69
N ALA A 230 7.81 7.18 -3.43
CA ALA A 230 6.91 8.25 -3.04
C ALA A 230 7.45 9.03 -1.84
N VAL A 231 7.46 10.35 -1.96
CA VAL A 231 7.91 11.30 -0.93
C VAL A 231 6.86 12.39 -0.78
N VAL A 232 6.53 12.79 0.45
CA VAL A 232 5.65 13.94 0.70
C VAL A 232 6.53 15.14 1.06
N ARG A 233 6.36 16.24 0.33
CA ARG A 233 7.03 17.51 0.59
C ARG A 233 6.33 18.26 1.74
N ASP A 234 7.00 19.26 2.31
CA ASP A 234 6.47 19.99 3.47
C ASP A 234 5.13 20.67 3.18
N ASP A 235 4.92 21.14 1.94
CA ASP A 235 3.67 21.70 1.46
C ASP A 235 2.51 20.67 1.33
N GLY A 236 2.81 19.38 1.53
CA GLY A 236 1.84 18.27 1.45
C GLY A 236 1.69 17.69 0.06
N THR A 237 2.46 18.17 -0.91
CA THR A 237 2.48 17.57 -2.24
C THR A 237 3.24 16.24 -2.23
N ILE A 238 2.73 15.26 -2.97
CA ILE A 238 3.34 13.94 -3.07
C ILE A 238 4.13 13.84 -4.37
N GLU A 239 5.43 13.66 -4.27
CA GLU A 239 6.34 13.38 -5.38
C GLU A 239 6.42 11.87 -5.64
N THR A 240 5.78 11.42 -6.72
CA THR A 240 5.81 10.02 -7.18
C THR A 240 5.29 9.92 -8.61
N LYS A 241 5.67 8.87 -9.34
CA LYS A 241 4.99 8.47 -10.59
C LYS A 241 3.79 7.55 -10.36
N CYS A 242 3.61 7.03 -9.13
CA CYS A 242 2.46 6.20 -8.81
C CYS A 242 1.17 7.01 -8.93
N VAL A 243 0.17 6.44 -9.61
CA VAL A 243 -1.18 7.02 -9.74
C VAL A 243 -2.23 6.23 -8.94
N GLY A 244 -1.84 5.15 -8.26
CA GLY A 244 -2.75 4.35 -7.44
C GLY A 244 -3.75 3.54 -8.25
N CYS A 245 -3.35 2.98 -9.41
CA CYS A 245 -4.26 2.22 -10.29
C CYS A 245 -4.62 0.81 -9.79
N GLY A 246 -3.85 0.27 -8.85
CA GLY A 246 -4.09 -1.06 -8.29
C GLY A 246 -3.63 -2.25 -9.14
N LEU A 247 -3.08 -2.07 -10.34
CA LEU A 247 -2.57 -3.19 -11.14
C LEU A 247 -1.51 -4.03 -10.40
N CYS A 248 -0.69 -3.39 -9.56
CA CYS A 248 0.25 -4.08 -8.69
C CYS A 248 -0.42 -4.91 -7.59
N VAL A 249 -1.57 -4.45 -7.07
CA VAL A 249 -2.38 -5.16 -6.06
C VAL A 249 -2.91 -6.47 -6.64
N ALA A 250 -3.58 -6.40 -7.79
CA ALA A 250 -4.09 -7.58 -8.49
C ALA A 250 -2.98 -8.55 -8.94
N ALA A 251 -1.79 -8.05 -9.26
CA ALA A 251 -0.66 -8.87 -9.68
C ALA A 251 0.11 -9.49 -8.49
N CYS A 252 -0.18 -9.09 -7.25
CA CYS A 252 0.50 -9.64 -6.10
C CYS A 252 0.07 -11.11 -5.90
N PRO A 253 1.01 -12.07 -5.85
CA PRO A 253 0.67 -13.48 -5.72
C PRO A 253 0.33 -13.89 -4.27
N VAL A 254 0.51 -12.98 -3.31
CA VAL A 254 0.16 -13.19 -1.90
C VAL A 254 -1.36 -13.18 -1.75
N VAL A 255 -1.91 -14.13 -0.99
CA VAL A 255 -3.36 -14.20 -0.70
C VAL A 255 -3.78 -12.92 0.01
N GLY A 256 -4.70 -12.16 -0.59
CA GLY A 256 -5.13 -10.85 -0.09
C GLY A 256 -4.30 -9.64 -0.55
N SER A 257 -3.19 -9.87 -1.27
CA SER A 257 -2.20 -8.87 -1.70
C SER A 257 -1.36 -8.26 -0.57
N ALA A 258 -0.04 -8.27 -0.74
CA ALA A 258 0.91 -7.51 0.09
C ALA A 258 0.97 -6.02 -0.27
N ILE A 259 0.11 -5.57 -1.17
CA ILE A 259 0.12 -4.22 -1.72
C ILE A 259 -1.26 -3.61 -1.52
N HIS A 260 -1.26 -2.41 -0.96
CA HIS A 260 -2.45 -1.62 -0.70
C HIS A 260 -2.33 -0.29 -1.45
N VAL A 261 -3.44 0.29 -1.87
CA VAL A 261 -3.47 1.67 -2.39
C VAL A 261 -4.11 2.53 -1.32
N LEU A 262 -3.50 3.66 -0.99
CA LEU A 262 -4.08 4.67 -0.11
C LEU A 262 -4.51 5.90 -0.90
N PRO A 263 -5.62 6.56 -0.56
CA PRO A 263 -5.94 7.89 -1.07
C PRO A 263 -4.82 8.87 -0.77
N GLU A 264 -4.68 9.91 -1.58
CA GLU A 264 -3.62 10.91 -1.39
C GLU A 264 -3.64 11.55 0.00
N GLU A 265 -4.82 11.95 0.47
CA GLU A 265 -5.00 12.57 1.79
C GLU A 265 -4.59 11.61 2.91
N GLU A 266 -4.95 10.34 2.80
CA GLU A 266 -4.57 9.31 3.77
C GLU A 266 -3.06 9.04 3.73
N PHE A 267 -2.48 8.94 2.54
CA PHE A 267 -1.05 8.75 2.35
C PHE A 267 -0.27 9.91 2.99
N VAL A 268 -0.67 11.15 2.73
CA VAL A 268 -0.07 12.35 3.34
C VAL A 268 -0.27 12.36 4.85
N ARG A 269 -1.46 12.01 5.33
CA ARG A 269 -1.76 11.93 6.77
C ARG A 269 -0.85 10.93 7.47
N ARG A 270 -0.73 9.71 6.94
CA ARG A 270 0.16 8.68 7.50
C ARG A 270 1.62 9.09 7.42
N TYR A 271 2.04 9.68 6.31
CA TYR A 271 3.40 10.22 6.15
C TYR A 271 3.71 11.34 7.14
N ARG A 272 2.74 12.22 7.45
CA ARG A 272 2.92 13.36 8.38
C ARG A 272 2.73 13.00 9.85
N ASN A 273 1.82 12.08 10.19
CA ASN A 273 1.61 11.63 11.58
C ASN A 273 2.91 11.09 12.20
N PHE A 274 3.83 10.60 11.37
CA PHE A 274 5.18 10.28 11.77
C PHE A 274 5.95 11.46 12.44
N LYS A 275 5.80 12.70 11.95
CA LYS A 275 6.42 13.91 12.55
C LYS A 275 5.79 14.33 13.89
N ASN A 276 4.62 13.79 14.27
CA ASN A 276 3.83 14.21 15.44
C ASN A 276 3.91 13.22 16.62
N THR A 277 4.80 12.24 16.58
CA THR A 277 4.98 11.25 17.67
C THR A 277 5.62 11.82 18.95
N GLY A 278 6.11 13.07 18.91
CA GLY A 278 6.77 13.74 20.04
C GLY A 278 8.17 13.19 20.38
N MET A 279 8.66 12.18 19.64
CA MET A 279 9.96 11.57 19.87
C MET A 279 11.09 12.43 19.28
N SER A 280 12.16 12.62 20.03
CA SER A 280 13.42 13.15 19.50
C SER A 280 14.06 12.14 18.54
N TYR A 281 14.98 12.62 17.70
CA TYR A 281 15.74 11.76 16.79
C TYR A 281 16.50 10.64 17.54
N GLU A 282 17.00 10.93 18.75
CA GLU A 282 17.70 9.93 19.56
C GLU A 282 16.76 8.89 20.20
N GLU A 283 15.54 9.30 20.59
CA GLU A 283 14.52 8.39 21.12
C GLU A 283 14.07 7.38 20.06
N TYR A 284 13.95 7.84 18.83
CA TYR A 284 13.64 7.00 17.69
C TYR A 284 14.76 5.99 17.38
N LEU A 285 16.02 6.42 17.34
CA LEU A 285 17.18 5.54 17.12
C LEU A 285 17.35 4.47 18.21
N LYS A 286 17.13 4.83 19.47
CA LYS A 286 17.16 3.86 20.58
C LYS A 286 16.06 2.81 20.47
N LYS A 287 14.86 3.21 20.05
CA LYS A 287 13.72 2.31 19.88
C LYS A 287 13.99 1.29 18.78
N ILE A 288 14.66 1.68 17.70
CA ILE A 288 15.05 0.75 16.64
C ILE A 288 16.08 -0.27 17.14
N LEU A 289 17.13 0.19 17.84
CA LEU A 289 18.15 -0.68 18.43
C LEU A 289 17.56 -1.69 19.43
N ASP A 290 16.62 -1.25 20.25
CA ASP A 290 15.96 -2.09 21.25
C ASP A 290 15.09 -3.17 20.61
N VAL A 291 14.34 -2.83 19.54
CA VAL A 291 13.50 -3.82 18.87
C VAL A 291 14.33 -4.79 18.00
N GLU A 292 15.43 -4.33 17.39
CA GLU A 292 16.38 -5.22 16.68
C GLU A 292 17.04 -6.26 17.61
N ASP A 293 17.32 -5.89 18.87
CA ASP A 293 17.97 -6.78 19.84
C ASP A 293 17.01 -7.80 20.48
N HIS A 294 15.72 -7.47 20.62
CA HIS A 294 14.75 -8.32 21.34
C HIS A 294 13.75 -9.05 20.43
N ASP A 295 13.42 -8.52 19.24
CA ASP A 295 12.52 -9.16 18.29
C ASP A 295 12.79 -8.64 16.86
N PRO A 296 13.79 -9.19 16.15
CA PRO A 296 14.23 -8.68 14.85
C PRO A 296 13.16 -8.77 13.75
N PHE A 297 12.11 -9.58 13.95
CA PHE A 297 10.96 -9.66 13.03
C PHE A 297 9.88 -8.63 13.37
N LYS A 298 9.70 -8.26 14.64
CA LYS A 298 8.78 -7.18 15.07
C LYS A 298 9.38 -5.77 14.97
N ALA A 299 10.71 -5.67 14.86
CA ALA A 299 11.43 -4.45 14.49
C ALA A 299 10.99 -3.92 13.13
N VAL A 300 10.70 -4.84 12.21
CA VAL A 300 10.13 -4.54 10.90
C VAL A 300 8.70 -4.02 11.06
N LEU A 301 7.86 -4.69 11.88
CA LEU A 301 6.45 -4.35 12.13
C LEU A 301 6.21 -2.95 12.72
N ARG A 302 6.93 -2.53 13.78
CA ARG A 302 6.74 -1.16 14.35
C ARG A 302 7.45 -0.07 13.57
N ALA A 303 8.52 -0.42 12.86
CA ALA A 303 9.15 0.52 11.95
C ALA A 303 8.31 0.75 10.68
N MET A 304 7.19 0.05 10.47
CA MET A 304 6.26 0.34 9.37
C MET A 304 5.21 1.41 9.69
N GLU A 305 4.98 1.74 10.98
CA GLU A 305 4.39 3.04 11.36
C GLU A 305 5.38 4.20 11.12
N ILE A 306 6.66 3.84 10.94
CA ILE A 306 7.80 4.75 10.91
C ILE A 306 8.67 4.49 9.66
N ASN A 307 8.18 4.96 8.51
CA ASN A 307 9.01 5.43 7.40
C ASN A 307 9.90 4.40 6.66
N ASN A 308 9.43 3.96 5.49
CA ASN A 308 10.15 3.15 4.50
C ASN A 308 11.44 3.79 3.92
N VAL A 309 11.70 5.09 4.11
CA VAL A 309 12.94 5.77 3.65
C VAL A 309 14.11 5.52 4.59
N PHE A 310 13.84 5.42 5.90
CA PHE A 310 14.87 5.52 6.91
C PHE A 310 15.45 4.15 7.32
N LEU A 311 14.63 3.09 7.30
CA LEU A 311 15.10 1.71 7.51
C LEU A 311 16.14 1.25 6.48
N LEU A 312 16.13 1.84 5.28
CA LEU A 312 17.10 1.56 4.22
C LEU A 312 18.48 2.13 4.53
N ASP A 313 18.52 3.26 5.25
CA ASP A 313 19.77 3.85 5.73
C ASP A 313 20.26 3.16 7.00
N ILE A 314 19.37 2.75 7.90
CA ILE A 314 19.73 2.06 9.15
C ILE A 314 20.43 0.72 8.88
N ARG A 315 19.98 -0.07 7.89
CA ARG A 315 20.69 -1.31 7.50
C ARG A 315 22.10 -1.06 6.92
N GLY A 316 22.41 0.16 6.50
CA GLY A 316 23.74 0.59 6.06
C GLY A 316 24.59 1.29 7.13
N ILE A 317 23.96 1.78 8.20
CA ILE A 317 24.61 2.38 9.36
C ILE A 317 24.92 1.28 10.36
N LYS A 318 26.18 0.87 10.45
CA LYS A 318 26.61 -0.15 11.41
C LYS A 318 26.22 0.26 12.83
N LYS A 319 25.91 -0.72 13.69
CA LYS A 319 25.56 -0.51 15.13
C LYS A 319 26.58 0.38 15.84
N GLU A 320 27.86 0.34 15.44
CA GLU A 320 28.90 1.25 15.93
C GLU A 320 28.70 2.70 15.50
N LYS A 321 28.26 3.00 14.28
CA LYS A 321 28.00 4.35 13.79
C LYS A 321 26.80 4.99 14.52
N ILE A 322 25.72 4.23 14.77
CA ILE A 322 24.58 4.70 15.59
C ILE A 322 25.03 5.01 17.03
N LYS A 323 25.82 4.12 17.63
CA LYS A 323 26.43 4.35 18.96
C LYS A 323 27.36 5.58 18.97
N THR A 324 28.06 5.84 17.87
CA THR A 324 28.99 6.96 17.72
C THR A 324 28.26 8.29 17.56
N GLU A 325 27.18 8.33 16.78
CA GLU A 325 26.32 9.51 16.62
C GLU A 325 25.60 9.87 17.94
N LEU A 326 25.07 8.87 18.66
CA LEU A 326 24.51 9.05 20.01
C LEU A 326 25.55 9.53 21.04
N ALA A 327 26.82 9.17 20.87
CA ALA A 327 27.91 9.63 21.72
C ALA A 327 28.39 11.05 21.35
N ALA A 328 28.43 11.37 20.06
CA ALA A 328 28.85 12.69 19.55
C ALA A 328 27.87 13.81 19.95
N GLU A 329 26.56 13.56 19.95
CA GLU A 329 25.58 14.56 20.39
C GLU A 329 25.64 14.82 21.91
N ARG A 330 25.96 13.81 22.73
CA ARG A 330 26.21 14.01 24.18
C ARG A 330 27.37 14.97 24.43
N SER A 331 28.43 14.87 23.63
CA SER A 331 29.58 15.78 23.73
C SER A 331 29.29 17.22 23.25
N LEU A 332 28.32 17.39 22.34
CA LEU A 332 27.86 18.71 21.87
C LEU A 332 26.84 19.35 22.83
N GLY A 333 26.08 18.55 23.58
CA GLY A 333 25.18 19.01 24.64
C GLY A 333 25.91 19.49 25.89
N GLU A 334 27.04 18.88 26.25
CA GLU A 334 27.86 19.29 27.39
C GLU A 334 28.68 20.56 27.12
N SER A 335 28.91 20.92 25.85
CA SER A 335 29.63 22.14 25.45
C SER A 335 28.78 23.42 25.42
N LYS A 336 27.46 23.33 25.64
CA LYS A 336 26.54 24.48 25.64
C LYS A 336 26.04 24.89 27.04
N THR A 337 26.68 24.39 28.08
CA THR A 337 26.40 24.74 29.50
C THR A 337 27.63 25.23 30.25
N THR A 338 28.35 26.19 29.65
CA THR A 338 29.27 27.10 30.36
C THR A 338 29.09 28.51 29.86
#